data_AF-A0A9E3FE44-F1
#
_entry.id   AF-A0A9E3FE44-F1
#
_cell.length_a   1.000
_cell.length_b   1.000
_cell.length_c   1.000
_cell.angle_alpha   90.00
_cell.angle_beta   90.00
_cell.angle_gamma   90.00
#
_symmetry.space_group_name_H-M   'P 1'
#
loop_
_entity.id
_entity.type
_entity.pdbx_description
1 polymer ?
#
loop_
_entity_poly.entity_id
_entity_poly.type
_entity_poly.pdbx_seq_one_letter_code
_entity_poly.pdbx_strand_id
1 'polypeptide(L)'
;MSALAGTPWWVWAGGGLLGAFAVTAALIGIPRVSAGIVIGAQVFGQLLAAVMIDHFGWLGVPRVSLNPWRVAGAIGLFISAVLMQHK
;
A
#
# COMPACT_ATOMS: atom_id res chain seq x y z
N MET A 1 -2.63 24.82 -7.60
CA MET A 1 -1.70 24.61 -6.47
C MET A 1 -2.37 24.91 -5.12
N SER A 2 -3.67 24.65 -4.96
CA SER A 2 -4.44 25.06 -3.77
C SER A 2 -4.69 23.90 -2.78
N ALA A 3 -4.33 22.67 -3.14
CA ALA A 3 -4.60 21.48 -2.34
C ALA A 3 -3.73 21.36 -1.08
N LEU A 4 -2.57 22.03 -1.05
CA LEU A 4 -1.57 21.93 0.03
C LEU A 4 -1.91 22.85 1.22
N ALA A 5 -2.63 23.95 1.00
CA ALA A 5 -2.85 24.99 2.01
C ALA A 5 -3.96 24.66 3.03
N GLY A 6 -4.79 23.65 2.75
CA GLY A 6 -5.89 23.21 3.62
C GLY A 6 -5.74 21.77 4.11
N THR A 7 -4.63 21.08 3.79
CA THR A 7 -4.44 19.69 4.22
C THR A 7 -4.10 19.67 5.71
N PRO A 8 -4.79 18.88 6.53
CA PRO A 8 -4.46 18.79 7.95
C PRO A 8 -3.01 18.33 8.17
N TRP A 9 -2.32 18.93 9.15
CA TRP A 9 -0.91 18.66 9.44
C TRP A 9 -0.62 17.17 9.71
N TRP A 10 -1.61 16.44 10.23
CA TRP A 10 -1.51 15.00 10.49
C TRP A 10 -1.44 14.15 9.21
N VAL A 11 -1.92 14.65 8.06
CA VAL A 11 -1.78 13.96 6.76
C VAL A 11 -0.32 13.99 6.33
N TRP A 12 0.35 15.12 6.53
CA TRP A 12 1.78 15.28 6.23
C TRP A 12 2.65 14.46 7.17
N ALA A 13 2.39 14.54 8.48
CA ALA A 13 3.13 13.75 9.46
C ALA A 13 2.87 12.24 9.31
N GLY A 14 1.61 11.83 9.20
CA GLY A 14 1.22 10.42 9.06
C GLY A 14 1.65 9.83 7.72
N GLY A 15 1.42 10.54 6.62
CA GLY A 15 1.88 10.12 5.29
C GLY A 15 3.40 10.07 5.18
N GLY A 16 4.10 11.05 5.77
CA GLY A 16 5.56 11.08 5.84
C GLY A 16 6.14 9.92 6.64
N LEU A 17 5.56 9.61 7.81
CA LEU A 17 6.00 8.49 8.65
C LEU A 17 5.73 7.13 8.00
N LEU A 18 4.56 6.93 7.39
CA LEU A 18 4.24 5.70 6.67
C LEU A 18 5.14 5.51 5.43
N GLY A 19 5.42 6.59 4.71
CA GLY A 19 6.36 6.58 3.59
C GLY A 19 7.78 6.24 4.02
N ALA A 20 8.27 6.87 5.09
CA ALA A 20 9.58 6.56 5.67
C ALA A 20 9.66 5.08 6.10
N PHE A 21 8.64 4.57 6.79
CA PHE A 21 8.56 3.17 7.19
C PHE A 21 8.63 2.23 5.99
N ALA A 22 7.84 2.50 4.93
CA ALA A 22 7.84 1.68 3.72
C ALA A 22 9.22 1.65 3.03
N VAL A 23 9.89 2.80 2.94
CA VAL A 23 11.25 2.89 2.37
C VAL A 23 12.27 2.16 3.25
N THR A 24 12.22 2.33 4.57
CA THR A 24 13.10 1.63 5.50
C THR A 24 12.90 0.11 5.45
N ALA A 25 11.65 -0.35 5.43
CA ALA A 25 11.32 -1.77 5.31
C ALA A 25 11.84 -2.35 3.98
N ALA A 26 11.71 -1.61 2.87
CA ALA A 26 12.25 -2.02 1.59
C ALA A 26 13.79 -2.10 1.61
N LEU A 27 14.48 -1.09 2.17
CA LEU A 27 15.94 -1.10 2.29
C LEU A 27 16.48 -2.30 3.08
N ILE A 28 15.79 -2.68 4.16
CA ILE A 28 16.16 -3.83 5.00
C ILE A 28 15.80 -5.15 4.29
N GLY A 29 14.71 -5.17 3.53
CA GLY A 29 14.20 -6.36 2.84
C GLY A 29 15.01 -6.77 1.62
N ILE A 30 15.40 -5.82 0.76
CA ILE A 30 16.12 -6.08 -0.50
C ILE A 30 17.38 -6.97 -0.36
N PRO A 31 18.25 -6.81 0.66
CA PRO A 31 19.41 -7.70 0.79
C PRO A 31 19.06 -9.13 1.25
N ARG A 32 17.83 -9.38 1.73
CA ARG A 32 17.39 -10.70 2.25
C ARG A 32 16.39 -11.43 1.34
N VAL A 33 15.62 -10.69 0.54
CA VAL A 33 14.59 -11.21 -0.38
C VAL A 33 14.71 -10.52 -1.73
N SER A 34 14.33 -11.22 -2.80
CA SER A 34 14.42 -10.66 -4.15
C SER A 34 13.64 -9.34 -4.27
N ALA A 35 14.17 -8.39 -5.06
CA ALA A 35 13.56 -7.07 -5.21
C ALA A 35 12.07 -7.13 -5.63
N GLY A 36 11.68 -8.15 -6.41
CA GLY A 36 10.29 -8.33 -6.79
C GLY A 36 9.36 -8.75 -5.63
N ILE A 37 9.85 -9.49 -4.64
CA ILE A 37 9.06 -9.79 -3.43
C ILE A 37 8.82 -8.52 -2.62
N VAL A 38 9.85 -7.67 -2.47
CA VAL A 38 9.75 -6.40 -1.75
C VAL A 38 8.75 -5.47 -2.43
N ILE A 39 8.85 -5.30 -3.75
CA ILE A 39 7.92 -4.47 -4.53
C ILE A 39 6.50 -5.07 -4.48
N GLY A 40 6.35 -6.38 -4.65
CA GLY A 40 5.06 -7.06 -4.58
C GLY A 40 4.38 -6.88 -3.23
N ALA A 41 5.12 -7.03 -2.13
CA ALA A 41 4.62 -6.80 -0.77
C ALA A 41 4.22 -5.33 -0.54
N GLN A 42 5.01 -4.38 -1.06
CA GLN A 42 4.69 -2.94 -0.97
C GLN A 42 3.38 -2.62 -1.70
N VAL A 43 3.22 -3.09 -2.93
CA VAL A 43 2.00 -2.87 -3.73
C VAL A 43 0.80 -3.55 -3.08
N PHE A 44 0.96 -4.77 -2.56
CA PHE A 44 -0.08 -5.45 -1.81
C PHE A 44 -0.54 -4.64 -0.59
N GLY A 45 0.42 -4.13 0.21
CA GLY A 45 0.12 -3.27 1.35
C GLY A 45 -0.60 -1.98 0.95
N GLN A 46 -0.19 -1.35 -0.15
CA GLN A 46 -0.87 -0.17 -0.70
C GLN A 46 -2.31 -0.47 -1.14
N LEU A 47 -2.55 -1.61 -1.80
CA LEU A 47 -3.90 -2.02 -2.19
C LEU A 47 -4.78 -2.33 -0.98
N LEU A 48 -4.23 -3.01 0.03
CA LEU A 48 -4.93 -3.29 1.28
C LEU A 48 -5.30 -1.99 2.00
N ALA A 49 -4.35 -1.06 2.13
CA ALA A 49 -4.60 0.25 2.72
C ALA A 49 -5.68 1.02 1.96
N ALA A 50 -5.62 1.01 0.63
CA ALA A 50 -6.62 1.65 -0.21
C ALA A 50 -8.00 0.99 -0.03
N VAL A 51 -8.08 -0.34 0.10
CA VAL A 51 -9.35 -1.05 0.38
C VAL A 51 -9.90 -0.67 1.75
N MET A 52 -9.05 -0.61 2.78
CA MET A 52 -9.48 -0.17 4.11
C MET A 52 -9.99 1.27 4.10
N ILE A 53 -9.26 2.18 3.45
CA ILE A 53 -9.67 3.59 3.32
C ILE A 53 -11.02 3.71 2.60
N ASP A 54 -11.20 2.97 1.50
CA ASP A 54 -12.44 3.01 0.71
C ASP A 54 -13.63 2.38 1.46
N HIS A 55 -13.38 1.32 2.26
CA HIS A 55 -14.41 0.65 3.05
C HIS A 55 -14.85 1.48 4.26
N PHE A 56 -13.90 2.06 4.99
CA PHE A 56 -14.19 2.85 6.18
C PHE A 56 -14.54 4.31 5.89
N GLY A 57 -14.23 4.82 4.69
CA GLY A 57 -14.51 6.21 4.29
C GLY A 57 -13.70 7.24 5.09
N TRP A 58 -12.54 6.84 5.66
CA TRP A 58 -11.77 7.64 6.61
C TRP A 58 -11.25 8.98 6.07
N LEU A 59 -11.20 9.16 4.75
CA LEU A 59 -10.75 10.40 4.10
C LEU A 59 -11.89 11.24 3.52
N GLY A 60 -13.15 11.00 3.92
CA GLY A 60 -14.31 11.72 3.37
C GLY A 60 -14.63 11.35 1.91
N VAL A 61 -14.05 10.24 1.43
CA VAL A 61 -14.30 9.67 0.10
C VAL A 61 -15.63 8.91 0.14
N PRO A 62 -16.53 9.05 -0.85
CA PRO A 62 -17.78 8.28 -0.90
C PRO A 62 -17.47 6.78 -0.82
N ARG A 63 -18.12 6.06 0.10
CA ARG A 63 -17.92 4.61 0.31
C ARG A 63 -18.03 3.89 -1.03
N VAL A 64 -16.89 3.41 -1.54
CA VAL A 64 -16.86 2.60 -2.75
C VAL A 64 -17.08 1.15 -2.34
N SER A 65 -18.15 0.53 -2.84
CA SER A 65 -18.41 -0.89 -2.65
C SER A 65 -17.20 -1.71 -3.09
N LEU A 66 -16.76 -2.65 -2.24
CA LEU A 66 -15.63 -3.54 -2.50
C LEU A 66 -15.74 -4.15 -3.91
N ASN A 67 -14.87 -3.72 -4.82
CA ASN A 67 -14.85 -4.21 -6.18
C ASN A 67 -14.18 -5.61 -6.19
N PRO A 68 -14.87 -6.67 -6.68
CA PRO A 68 -14.31 -8.02 -6.78
C PRO A 68 -12.94 -8.08 -7.48
N TRP A 69 -12.70 -7.17 -8.43
CA TRP A 69 -11.44 -7.05 -9.15
C TRP A 69 -10.25 -6.64 -8.27
N ARG A 70 -10.47 -5.86 -7.20
CA ARG A 70 -9.39 -5.52 -6.25
C ARG A 70 -8.99 -6.71 -5.40
N VAL A 71 -9.95 -7.54 -5.02
CA VAL A 71 -9.69 -8.79 -4.30
C VAL A 71 -8.92 -9.76 -5.19
N ALA A 72 -9.35 -9.92 -6.46
CA ALA A 72 -8.63 -10.71 -7.44
C ALA A 72 -7.19 -10.23 -7.66
N GLY A 73 -6.97 -8.92 -7.74
CA GLY A 73 -5.63 -8.33 -7.86
C GLY A 73 -4.75 -8.56 -6.64
N ALA A 74 -5.31 -8.47 -5.42
CA ALA A 74 -4.59 -8.74 -4.18
C ALA A 74 -4.17 -10.22 -4.09
N ILE A 75 -5.05 -11.15 -4.47
CA ILE A 75 -4.75 -12.58 -4.55
C ILE A 75 -3.66 -12.84 -5.60
N GLY A 76 -3.74 -12.21 -6.77
CA GLY A 76 -2.73 -12.33 -7.82
C GLY A 76 -1.34 -11.89 -7.37
N LEU A 77 -1.24 -10.77 -6.63
CA LEU A 77 0.01 -10.29 -6.04
C LEU A 77 0.57 -11.23 -4.96
N PHE A 78 -0.30 -11.83 -4.17
CA PHE A 78 0.13 -12.81 -3.18
C PHE A 78 0.71 -14.06 -3.85
N ILE A 79 0.04 -14.56 -4.89
CA ILE A 79 0.50 -15.72 -5.68
C ILE A 79 1.84 -15.40 -6.35
N SER A 80 2.00 -14.23 -6.97
CA SER A 80 3.27 -13.85 -7.61
C SER A 80 4.41 -13.72 -6.60
N ALA A 81 4.15 -13.17 -5.40
CA ALA A 81 5.13 -13.10 -4.33
C ALA A 81 5.58 -14.49 -3.84
N VAL A 82 4.65 -15.43 -3.69
CA VAL A 82 4.96 -16.83 -3.31
C VAL A 82 5.74 -17.55 -4.41
N LEU A 83 5.36 -17.38 -5.68
CA LEU A 83 6.08 -17.95 -6.82
C LEU A 83 7.52 -17.43 -6.91
N MET A 84 7.77 -16.15 -6.61
CA MET A 84 9.13 -15.59 -6.59
C MET A 84 10.00 -16.11 -5.43
N GLN A 85 9.40 -16.62 -4.34
CA GLN A 85 10.16 -17.23 -3.23
C GLN A 85 10.61 -18.65 -3.54
N HIS A 86 9.91 -19.35 -4.43
CA HIS A 86 10.33 -20.65 -4.95
C HIS A 86 11.43 -20.44 -5.99
N LYS A 87 12.67 -20.36 -5.53
CA LYS A 87 13.87 -20.45 -6.36
C LYS A 87 14.30 -21.91 -6.52
#